data_AF-A0A9Q1H6E1-F1
#
_entry.id   AF-A0A9Q1H6E1-F1
#
_cell.length_a   1.000
_cell.length_b   1.000
_cell.length_c   1.000
_cell.angle_alpha   90.00
_cell.angle_beta   90.00
_cell.angle_gamma   90.00
#
_symmetry.space_group_name_H-M   'P 1'
#
loop_
_entity.id
_entity.type
_entity.pdbx_description
1 polymer ?
#
loop_
_entity_poly.entity_id
_entity_poly.type
_entity_poly.pdbx_seq_one_letter_code
_entity_poly.pdbx_strand_id
1 'polypeptide(L)'
;MEMSLLGGDEEENRRSLFPWQQSIRLSDSKKSEWPHMIWFILKITGLFYHRNVVTKRWCISCEVDNYKSRLCTDQGGHKQTDLIMWDSIDLTTCYEHKRFDDELNLLSHQLEKYCKACETCWWDRYGKVSVYTEADIGAQAWNHRGSRLVSVVILLVVASLILFETIFTENKLFAKRELLLHFMSYTAFLCPLFVFPVMNICSKVRSALSGRVLGLWATSLNARYIVQRLQYLDLSKDGLPSKWFLVICLVWPICCSTYRAYITFALKGYLDIAHRLNCLTVGITEFMWGCFVYILFLMRLSFQIQLELVLDFIKKCEGDEDLCQRVVRRLTVDFRCFRDCVAVYMAMMIPLCVLGASTSITWQYLILAHIDKDCSSLWCVTERNINIMIWMDVLMFSSLGPLAIGGFNVDYLWENFQLHVKFMQNKIHQKFWNKIVRFLERTEDQVPYFSFTTILSVVSLYMAFNFDEKDIDITADIPI
;
A
#
# COMPACT_ATOMS: atom_id res chain seq x y z
N MET A 1 -63.43 1.85 45.90
CA MET A 1 -64.00 2.89 45.04
C MET A 1 -62.84 3.48 44.27
N GLU A 2 -62.74 3.07 43.00
CA GLU A 2 -62.14 3.75 41.82
C GLU A 2 -60.68 4.27 41.88
N MET A 3 -59.76 3.69 41.09
CA MET A 3 -59.40 3.95 39.67
C MET A 3 -58.21 4.94 39.59
N SER A 4 -56.99 4.50 39.29
CA SER A 4 -56.40 4.18 37.96
C SER A 4 -56.00 5.41 37.14
N LEU A 5 -54.84 5.28 36.47
CA LEU A 5 -54.29 6.08 35.36
C LEU A 5 -53.25 7.15 35.77
N LEU A 6 -51.99 6.84 35.50
CA LEU A 6 -51.06 7.68 34.73
C LEU A 6 -49.84 6.82 34.38
N GLY A 7 -50.02 5.99 33.36
CA GLY A 7 -48.96 5.34 32.62
C GLY A 7 -49.13 5.71 31.15
N GLY A 8 -48.06 6.18 30.52
CA GLY A 8 -47.99 6.47 29.10
C GLY A 8 -47.80 7.95 28.79
N ASP A 9 -46.57 8.45 28.94
CA ASP A 9 -46.09 9.66 28.24
C ASP A 9 -44.54 9.82 28.24
N GLU A 10 -43.76 8.88 28.80
CA GLU A 10 -42.28 8.95 28.77
C GLU A 10 -41.60 8.15 27.64
N GLU A 11 -42.36 7.37 26.86
CA GLU A 11 -41.78 6.51 25.82
C GLU A 11 -41.79 7.13 24.42
N GLU A 12 -42.52 8.23 24.21
CA GLU A 12 -42.57 8.93 22.92
C GLU A 12 -41.48 10.01 22.77
N ASN A 13 -40.88 10.47 23.88
CA ASN A 13 -39.83 11.49 23.85
C ASN A 13 -38.39 10.92 23.73
N ARG A 14 -38.21 9.60 23.63
CA ARG A 14 -36.92 8.96 23.30
C ARG A 14 -36.73 8.63 21.82
N ARG A 15 -37.75 8.83 20.98
CA ARG A 15 -37.65 8.58 19.52
C ARG A 15 -37.07 9.77 18.72
N SER A 16 -36.79 10.90 19.36
CA SER A 16 -36.26 12.12 18.72
C SER A 16 -34.73 12.27 18.76
N LEU A 17 -33.98 11.28 19.25
CA LEU A 17 -32.52 11.33 19.42
C LEU A 17 -31.70 10.66 18.30
N PHE A 18 -32.22 10.61 17.07
CA PHE A 18 -31.47 10.15 15.89
C PHE A 18 -31.23 11.29 14.88
N PRO A 19 -30.14 12.07 15.02
CA PRO A 19 -29.77 13.14 14.07
C PRO A 19 -29.49 12.64 12.64
N TRP A 20 -29.34 11.32 12.44
CA TRP A 20 -28.95 10.73 11.17
C TRP A 20 -30.14 10.49 10.22
N GLN A 21 -31.37 10.34 10.75
CA GLN A 21 -32.55 10.09 9.91
C GLN A 21 -33.10 11.35 9.22
N GLN A 22 -32.72 12.55 9.66
CA GLN A 22 -33.21 13.82 9.09
C GLN A 22 -32.25 14.47 8.08
N SER A 23 -31.08 13.87 7.80
CA SER A 23 -30.07 14.44 6.88
C SER A 23 -30.01 13.80 5.49
N ILE A 24 -30.88 12.83 5.18
CA ILE A 24 -31.14 12.42 3.77
C ILE A 24 -32.11 13.41 3.13
N ARG A 25 -31.82 14.71 3.26
CA ARG A 25 -32.25 15.70 2.26
C ARG A 25 -31.02 15.95 1.43
N LEU A 26 -31.11 15.56 0.17
CA LEU A 26 -30.22 15.93 -0.93
C LEU A 26 -29.74 17.37 -0.74
N SER A 27 -28.58 17.53 -0.10
CA SER A 27 -27.85 18.78 -0.26
C SER A 27 -27.19 18.64 -1.61
N ASP A 28 -27.80 19.27 -2.61
CA ASP A 28 -27.22 19.58 -3.92
C ASP A 28 -26.03 20.55 -3.76
N SER A 29 -25.16 20.36 -2.76
CA SER A 29 -23.83 20.92 -2.84
C SER A 29 -23.15 20.16 -3.96
N LYS A 30 -22.96 20.83 -5.11
CA LYS A 30 -22.11 20.38 -6.22
C LYS A 30 -20.93 19.61 -5.63
N LYS A 31 -20.96 18.26 -5.71
CA LYS A 31 -19.87 17.44 -5.20
C LYS A 31 -18.63 17.83 -5.98
N SER A 32 -17.65 18.41 -5.30
CA SER A 32 -16.37 18.75 -5.91
C SER A 32 -15.65 17.48 -6.32
N GLU A 33 -15.09 17.47 -7.52
CA GLU A 33 -14.28 16.36 -8.00
C GLU A 33 -13.04 16.19 -7.11
N TRP A 34 -12.46 14.98 -7.11
CA TRP A 34 -11.19 14.76 -6.42
C TRP A 34 -10.06 15.51 -7.13
N PRO A 35 -9.02 15.95 -6.39
CA PRO A 35 -7.87 16.63 -6.98
C PRO A 35 -7.26 15.79 -8.12
N HIS A 36 -7.11 16.39 -9.31
CA HIS A 36 -6.53 15.74 -10.49
C HIS A 36 -5.16 15.10 -10.23
N MET A 37 -4.41 15.64 -9.27
CA MET A 37 -3.12 15.11 -8.86
C MET A 37 -3.19 13.66 -8.34
N ILE A 38 -4.27 13.26 -7.66
CA ILE A 38 -4.46 11.85 -7.24
C ILE A 38 -4.57 10.95 -8.46
N TRP A 39 -5.38 11.36 -9.44
CA TRP A 39 -5.58 10.59 -10.65
C TRP A 39 -4.30 10.49 -11.49
N PHE A 40 -3.54 11.58 -11.55
CA PHE A 40 -2.21 11.58 -12.14
C PHE A 40 -1.26 10.58 -11.46
N ILE A 41 -1.18 10.61 -10.12
CA ILE A 41 -0.37 9.68 -9.32
C ILE A 41 -0.76 8.22 -9.57
N LEU A 42 -2.06 7.90 -9.59
CA LEU A 42 -2.55 6.55 -9.89
C LEU A 42 -2.24 6.13 -11.34
N LYS A 43 -2.19 7.07 -12.28
CA LYS A 43 -1.95 6.80 -13.70
C LYS A 43 -0.48 6.50 -13.94
N ILE A 44 0.41 7.35 -13.43
CA ILE A 44 1.86 7.22 -13.64
C ILE A 44 2.42 5.99 -12.94
N THR A 45 1.87 5.61 -11.79
CA THR A 45 2.22 4.38 -11.08
C THR A 45 1.66 3.12 -11.74
N GLY A 46 0.80 3.25 -12.76
CA GLY A 46 0.24 2.12 -13.48
C GLY A 46 -0.77 1.32 -12.65
N LEU A 47 -1.59 1.96 -11.80
CA LEU A 47 -2.57 1.25 -10.96
C LEU A 47 -3.96 1.07 -11.63
N PHE A 48 -4.21 1.70 -12.79
CA PHE A 48 -5.49 1.55 -13.51
C PHE A 48 -5.66 0.17 -14.14
N TYR A 49 -6.61 -0.64 -13.63
CA TYR A 49 -6.86 -1.99 -14.15
C TYR A 49 -8.34 -2.28 -14.45
N HIS A 50 -9.28 -1.57 -13.83
CA HIS A 50 -10.71 -1.93 -13.85
C HIS A 50 -11.56 -0.99 -14.70
N ARG A 51 -12.61 -1.56 -15.31
CA ARG A 51 -13.59 -0.80 -16.10
C ARG A 51 -14.36 0.18 -15.23
N ASN A 52 -14.81 -0.29 -14.06
CA ASN A 52 -15.38 0.54 -13.01
C ASN A 52 -14.49 0.46 -11.76
N VAL A 53 -14.04 1.59 -11.24
CA VAL A 53 -13.26 1.74 -10.01
C VAL A 53 -14.18 1.88 -8.79
N VAL A 54 -15.38 2.42 -8.98
CA VAL A 54 -16.41 2.50 -7.94
C VAL A 54 -17.43 1.39 -8.13
N THR A 55 -17.54 0.51 -7.14
CA THR A 55 -18.50 -0.61 -7.12
C THR A 55 -19.36 -0.55 -5.85
N LYS A 56 -20.48 -1.27 -5.85
CA LYS A 56 -21.27 -1.48 -4.62
C LYS A 56 -20.42 -2.22 -3.58
N ARG A 57 -20.46 -1.75 -2.33
CA ARG A 57 -19.68 -2.28 -1.21
C ARG A 57 -20.58 -2.79 -0.11
N TRP A 58 -20.42 -4.04 0.27
CA TRP A 58 -21.28 -4.71 1.25
C TRP A 58 -20.44 -5.21 2.42
N CYS A 59 -21.08 -5.41 3.59
CA CYS A 59 -20.45 -6.14 4.67
C CYS A 59 -20.29 -7.62 4.25
N ILE A 60 -19.35 -8.32 4.89
CA ILE A 60 -18.99 -9.70 4.54
C ILE A 60 -20.20 -10.64 4.57
N SER A 61 -21.08 -10.50 5.56
CA SER A 61 -22.27 -11.33 5.68
C SER A 61 -23.21 -11.14 4.48
N CYS A 62 -23.55 -9.90 4.14
CA CYS A 62 -24.44 -9.59 3.01
C CYS A 62 -23.82 -9.99 1.67
N GLU A 63 -22.50 -9.89 1.55
CA GLU A 63 -21.76 -10.34 0.37
C GLU A 63 -21.88 -11.86 0.17
N VAL A 64 -21.68 -12.63 1.23
CA VAL A 64 -21.86 -14.09 1.19
C VAL A 64 -23.31 -14.47 0.88
N ASP A 65 -24.28 -13.81 1.52
CA ASP A 65 -25.70 -14.12 1.31
C ASP A 65 -26.12 -13.90 -0.15
N ASN A 66 -25.59 -12.86 -0.79
CA ASN A 66 -25.84 -12.59 -2.19
C ASN A 66 -25.06 -13.48 -3.16
N TYR A 67 -23.86 -13.89 -2.78
CA TYR A 67 -23.16 -14.91 -3.53
C TYR A 67 -23.96 -16.22 -3.54
N LYS A 68 -24.51 -16.62 -2.40
CA LYS A 68 -25.39 -17.80 -2.29
C LYS A 68 -26.69 -17.66 -3.06
N SER A 69 -27.38 -16.52 -2.96
CA SER A 69 -28.64 -16.32 -3.68
C SER A 69 -28.43 -16.40 -5.20
N ARG A 70 -27.30 -15.90 -5.70
CA ARG A 70 -26.93 -15.98 -7.11
C ARG A 70 -26.62 -17.41 -7.55
N LEU A 71 -25.89 -18.19 -6.75
CA LEU A 71 -25.67 -19.62 -7.02
C LEU A 71 -26.98 -20.40 -7.13
N CYS A 72 -27.97 -20.08 -6.29
CA CYS A 72 -29.29 -20.69 -6.35
C CYS A 72 -30.12 -20.27 -7.58
N THR A 73 -29.83 -19.11 -8.19
CA THR A 73 -30.59 -18.58 -9.33
C THR A 73 -30.04 -19.06 -10.67
N ASP A 74 -28.72 -19.25 -10.78
CA ASP A 74 -28.06 -19.76 -12.01
C ASP A 74 -28.24 -21.28 -12.17
N GLN A 75 -28.58 -22.03 -11.12
CA GLN A 75 -28.78 -23.47 -11.16
C GLN A 75 -30.26 -23.85 -11.27
N GLY A 76 -30.79 -23.78 -12.48
CA GLY A 76 -31.94 -24.60 -12.87
C GLY A 76 -31.58 -26.09 -12.80
N GLY A 77 -31.71 -26.70 -11.61
CA GLY A 77 -32.02 -28.14 -11.50
C GLY A 77 -30.88 -29.15 -11.34
N HIS A 78 -29.65 -28.79 -10.96
CA HIS A 78 -28.66 -29.79 -10.51
C HIS A 78 -28.11 -29.49 -9.12
N LYS A 79 -28.60 -30.26 -8.14
CA LYS A 79 -28.08 -30.37 -6.78
C LYS A 79 -26.65 -30.87 -6.82
N GLN A 80 -25.70 -29.94 -6.88
CA GLN A 80 -24.31 -30.21 -6.51
C GLN A 80 -23.88 -29.20 -5.45
N THR A 81 -24.64 -29.20 -4.36
CA THR A 81 -24.25 -28.58 -3.09
C THR A 81 -23.71 -29.68 -2.21
N ASP A 82 -22.39 -29.78 -2.12
CA ASP A 82 -21.71 -30.16 -0.90
C ASP A 82 -20.32 -29.50 -0.87
N LEU A 83 -20.08 -28.73 0.20
CA LEU A 83 -18.77 -28.30 0.66
C LEU A 83 -17.89 -27.43 -0.30
N ILE A 84 -18.39 -26.29 -0.77
CA ILE A 84 -17.47 -25.15 -0.93
C ILE A 84 -17.22 -24.61 0.48
N MET A 85 -16.16 -25.16 1.08
CA MET A 85 -15.60 -24.82 2.38
C MET A 85 -15.55 -23.30 2.55
N TRP A 86 -16.21 -22.78 3.59
CA TRP A 86 -16.21 -21.35 3.93
C TRP A 86 -14.81 -20.75 4.08
N ASP A 87 -13.82 -21.60 4.37
CA ASP A 87 -12.39 -21.22 4.46
C ASP A 87 -11.73 -20.91 3.11
N SER A 88 -12.37 -21.20 1.97
CA SER A 88 -11.83 -20.93 0.63
C SER A 88 -12.48 -19.76 -0.10
N ILE A 89 -13.49 -19.10 0.50
CA ILE A 89 -13.99 -17.83 -0.04
C ILE A 89 -12.92 -16.78 0.26
N ASP A 90 -12.03 -16.58 -0.70
CA ASP A 90 -11.09 -15.46 -0.66
C ASP A 90 -11.93 -14.17 -0.64
N LEU A 91 -12.05 -13.57 0.55
CA LEU A 91 -12.84 -12.37 0.82
C LEU A 91 -12.36 -11.16 0.00
N THR A 92 -11.20 -11.26 -0.67
CA THR A 92 -10.71 -10.25 -1.60
C THR A 92 -11.33 -10.33 -3.00
N THR A 93 -12.05 -11.41 -3.32
CA THR A 93 -12.76 -11.58 -4.60
C THR A 93 -13.75 -10.45 -4.90
N CYS A 94 -14.25 -9.77 -3.86
CA CYS A 94 -15.08 -8.56 -3.96
C CYS A 94 -14.41 -7.44 -4.77
N TYR A 95 -13.08 -7.36 -4.73
CA TYR A 95 -12.29 -6.37 -5.46
C TYR A 95 -11.95 -6.82 -6.90
N GLU A 96 -12.12 -8.11 -7.22
CA GLU A 96 -11.64 -8.72 -8.47
C GLU A 96 -12.76 -9.10 -9.44
N HIS A 97 -13.99 -9.34 -8.97
CA HIS A 97 -15.05 -9.84 -9.84
C HIS A 97 -15.67 -8.78 -10.77
N LYS A 98 -15.56 -9.04 -12.08
CA LYS A 98 -16.17 -8.27 -13.19
C LYS A 98 -17.70 -8.36 -13.26
N ARG A 99 -18.30 -9.42 -12.71
CA ARG A 99 -19.74 -9.72 -12.86
C ARG A 99 -20.67 -8.79 -12.08
N PHE A 100 -20.12 -7.93 -11.21
CA PHE A 100 -20.90 -6.97 -10.41
C PHE A 100 -21.22 -5.66 -11.15
N ASP A 101 -20.57 -5.40 -12.28
CA ASP A 101 -20.65 -4.09 -12.96
C ASP A 101 -21.89 -3.94 -13.87
N ASP A 102 -22.38 -5.03 -14.47
CA ASP A 102 -23.48 -4.96 -15.47
C ASP A 102 -24.89 -4.94 -14.83
N GLU A 103 -25.05 -5.30 -13.55
CA GLU A 103 -26.35 -5.34 -12.84
C GLU A 103 -26.62 -4.09 -11.97
N LEU A 104 -25.73 -3.10 -11.97
CA LEU A 104 -25.84 -1.90 -11.13
C LEU A 104 -27.15 -1.13 -11.36
N ASN A 105 -27.68 -1.20 -12.59
CA ASN A 105 -28.91 -0.52 -13.02
C ASN A 105 -30.21 -1.26 -12.67
N LEU A 106 -30.18 -2.59 -12.47
CA LEU A 106 -31.39 -3.37 -12.16
C LEU A 106 -31.67 -3.46 -10.65
N LEU A 107 -30.62 -3.38 -9.83
CA LEU A 107 -30.67 -3.59 -8.37
C LEU A 107 -30.63 -2.29 -7.54
N SER A 108 -30.64 -1.11 -8.17
CA SER A 108 -30.82 0.18 -7.48
C SER A 108 -32.20 0.30 -6.81
N HIS A 109 -33.20 -0.43 -7.31
CA HIS A 109 -34.56 -0.45 -6.76
C HIS A 109 -34.79 -1.40 -5.57
N GLN A 110 -33.84 -2.30 -5.23
CA GLN A 110 -33.99 -3.28 -4.13
C GLN A 110 -33.21 -2.93 -2.85
N LEU A 111 -32.77 -1.67 -2.70
CA LEU A 111 -32.09 -1.20 -1.48
C LEU A 111 -33.01 -1.09 -0.24
N GLU A 112 -34.24 -1.60 -0.28
CA GLU A 112 -35.25 -1.49 0.78
C GLU A 112 -34.96 -2.29 2.07
N LYS A 113 -33.85 -3.03 2.16
CA LYS A 113 -33.36 -3.60 3.43
C LYS A 113 -31.93 -3.13 3.72
N TYR A 114 -31.81 -1.91 4.25
CA TYR A 114 -30.54 -1.28 4.63
C TYR A 114 -29.86 -2.05 5.77
N CYS A 115 -28.78 -2.77 5.45
CA CYS A 115 -27.88 -3.29 6.46
C CYS A 115 -26.99 -2.15 6.98
N LYS A 116 -27.13 -1.79 8.26
CA LYS A 116 -26.30 -0.76 8.92
C LYS A 116 -24.79 -1.01 8.77
N ALA A 117 -24.34 -2.27 8.74
CA ALA A 117 -22.94 -2.61 8.51
C ALA A 117 -22.47 -2.36 7.06
N CYS A 118 -23.37 -2.37 6.07
CA CYS A 118 -23.03 -2.01 4.70
C CYS A 118 -22.89 -0.50 4.52
N GLU A 119 -23.66 0.29 5.28
CA GLU A 119 -23.56 1.76 5.29
C GLU A 119 -22.17 2.23 5.75
N THR A 120 -21.55 1.51 6.69
CA THR A 120 -20.20 1.85 7.18
C THR A 120 -19.12 1.74 6.10
N CYS A 121 -19.36 0.96 5.04
CA CYS A 121 -18.45 0.85 3.89
C CYS A 121 -18.44 2.11 2.99
N TRP A 122 -19.38 3.02 3.19
CA TRP A 122 -19.58 4.26 2.45
C TRP A 122 -19.40 5.51 3.33
N TRP A 123 -18.78 5.36 4.49
CA TRP A 123 -18.46 6.50 5.34
C TRP A 123 -17.41 7.41 4.70
N ASP A 124 -17.66 8.71 4.81
CA ASP A 124 -16.66 9.74 4.63
C ASP A 124 -15.82 9.92 5.91
N ARG A 125 -14.95 10.94 5.93
CA ARG A 125 -14.11 11.31 7.08
C ARG A 125 -14.89 11.52 8.37
N TYR A 126 -16.16 11.86 8.29
CA TYR A 126 -17.03 12.23 9.43
C TYR A 126 -18.01 11.12 9.80
N GLY A 127 -17.90 9.93 9.19
CA GLY A 127 -18.85 8.83 9.40
C GLY A 127 -20.21 9.05 8.76
N LYS A 128 -20.34 10.01 7.83
CA LYS A 128 -21.56 10.21 7.04
C LYS A 128 -21.54 9.30 5.82
N VAL A 129 -22.68 8.69 5.50
CA VAL A 129 -22.82 7.86 4.30
C VAL A 129 -22.77 8.76 3.07
N SER A 130 -21.69 8.65 2.29
CA SER A 130 -21.48 9.39 1.05
C SER A 130 -21.34 8.41 -0.10
N VAL A 131 -22.46 8.11 -0.77
CA VAL A 131 -22.45 7.31 -1.99
C VAL A 131 -22.09 8.23 -3.16
N TYR A 132 -21.09 7.84 -3.94
CA TYR A 132 -20.61 8.61 -5.08
C TYR A 132 -20.45 7.71 -6.32
N THR A 133 -20.57 8.31 -7.50
CA THR A 133 -20.31 7.65 -8.78
C THR A 133 -18.89 7.92 -9.28
N GLU A 134 -18.47 7.25 -10.36
CA GLU A 134 -17.19 7.57 -11.03
C GLU A 134 -17.13 9.01 -11.56
N ALA A 135 -18.28 9.55 -11.98
CA ALA A 135 -18.39 10.93 -12.44
C ALA A 135 -18.22 11.91 -11.27
N ASP A 136 -18.82 11.62 -10.11
CA ASP A 136 -18.74 12.46 -8.91
C ASP A 136 -17.30 12.69 -8.44
N ILE A 137 -16.43 11.68 -8.59
CA ILE A 137 -15.02 11.76 -8.17
C ILE A 137 -14.07 12.18 -9.31
N GLY A 138 -14.60 12.40 -10.52
CA GLY A 138 -13.82 12.74 -11.71
C GLY A 138 -13.04 11.56 -12.32
N ALA A 139 -13.29 10.33 -11.89
CA ALA A 139 -12.59 9.13 -12.39
C ALA A 139 -12.86 8.88 -13.88
N GLN A 140 -14.05 9.25 -14.36
CA GLN A 140 -14.48 9.00 -15.74
C GLN A 140 -13.55 9.64 -16.79
N ALA A 141 -13.01 10.83 -16.51
CA ALA A 141 -12.07 11.51 -17.39
C ALA A 141 -10.71 10.78 -17.50
N TRP A 142 -10.32 10.06 -16.44
CA TRP A 142 -9.02 9.38 -16.34
C TRP A 142 -9.09 7.90 -16.71
N ASN A 143 -10.27 7.28 -16.55
CA ASN A 143 -10.50 5.86 -16.76
C ASN A 143 -11.24 5.59 -18.09
N HIS A 144 -10.50 5.63 -19.20
CA HIS A 144 -11.00 5.18 -20.50
C HIS A 144 -10.81 3.66 -20.69
N ARG A 145 -11.52 3.03 -21.64
CA ARG A 145 -11.44 1.58 -21.94
C ARG A 145 -10.01 1.06 -22.16
N GLY A 146 -9.14 1.88 -22.75
CA GLY A 146 -7.73 1.57 -22.98
C GLY A 146 -6.82 1.66 -21.75
N SER A 147 -7.28 2.23 -20.63
CA SER A 147 -6.46 2.47 -19.44
C SER A 147 -5.83 1.21 -18.87
N ARG A 148 -6.55 0.08 -18.97
CA ARG A 148 -6.05 -1.23 -18.56
C ARG A 148 -4.84 -1.67 -19.39
N LEU A 149 -4.92 -1.54 -20.71
CA LEU A 149 -3.82 -1.88 -21.62
C LEU A 149 -2.64 -0.94 -21.38
N VAL A 150 -2.90 0.37 -21.35
CA VAL A 150 -1.87 1.40 -21.14
C VAL A 150 -1.11 1.15 -19.83
N SER A 151 -1.82 0.86 -18.75
CA SER A 151 -1.20 0.58 -17.46
C SER A 151 -0.31 -0.67 -17.47
N VAL A 152 -0.71 -1.74 -18.16
CA VAL A 152 0.13 -2.94 -18.31
C VAL A 152 1.35 -2.64 -19.18
N VAL A 153 1.16 -1.92 -20.28
CA VAL A 153 2.25 -1.53 -21.19
C VAL A 153 3.28 -0.66 -20.46
N ILE A 154 2.85 0.34 -19.69
CA ILE A 154 3.76 1.20 -18.90
C ILE A 154 4.61 0.34 -17.96
N LEU A 155 3.98 -0.57 -17.19
CA LEU A 155 4.71 -1.41 -16.25
C LEU A 155 5.66 -2.39 -16.94
N LEU A 156 5.26 -2.98 -18.06
CA LEU A 156 6.13 -3.87 -18.84
C LEU A 156 7.31 -3.12 -19.42
N VAL A 157 7.09 -1.93 -20.00
CA VAL A 157 8.17 -1.08 -20.53
C VAL A 157 9.14 -0.72 -19.41
N VAL A 158 8.64 -0.26 -18.25
CA VAL A 158 9.48 0.08 -17.10
C VAL A 158 10.25 -1.13 -16.59
N ALA A 159 9.60 -2.28 -16.43
CA ALA A 159 10.25 -3.51 -15.99
C ALA A 159 11.31 -3.99 -16.99
N SER A 160 11.01 -3.94 -18.30
CA SER A 160 11.96 -4.29 -19.36
C SER A 160 13.16 -3.36 -19.40
N LEU A 161 12.97 -2.05 -19.20
CA LEU A 161 14.07 -1.09 -19.14
C LEU A 161 14.96 -1.35 -17.91
N ILE A 162 14.37 -1.60 -16.74
CA ILE A 162 15.15 -1.97 -15.55
C ILE A 162 15.92 -3.27 -15.78
N LEU A 163 15.28 -4.31 -16.32
CA LEU A 163 15.94 -5.59 -16.61
C LEU A 163 17.08 -5.43 -17.63
N PHE A 164 16.87 -4.62 -18.67
CA PHE A 164 17.91 -4.29 -19.63
C PHE A 164 19.11 -3.64 -18.95
N GLU A 165 18.88 -2.65 -18.07
CA GLU A 165 19.94 -2.00 -17.30
C GLU A 165 20.66 -2.97 -16.36
N THR A 166 19.93 -3.89 -15.70
CA THR A 166 20.53 -4.94 -14.86
C THR A 166 21.46 -5.82 -15.68
N ILE A 167 20.99 -6.37 -16.80
CA ILE A 167 21.76 -7.26 -17.67
C ILE A 167 22.97 -6.55 -18.28
N PHE A 168 22.78 -5.30 -18.72
CA PHE A 168 23.87 -4.49 -19.26
C PHE A 168 24.95 -4.21 -18.22
N THR A 169 24.54 -3.93 -16.99
CA THR A 169 25.45 -3.66 -15.87
C THR A 169 26.18 -4.92 -15.43
N GLU A 170 25.47 -6.04 -15.34
CA GLU A 170 26.04 -7.36 -15.08
C GLU A 170 27.10 -7.69 -16.14
N ASN A 171 26.79 -7.62 -17.42
CA ASN A 171 27.77 -7.92 -18.49
C ASN A 171 29.02 -7.02 -18.46
N LYS A 172 28.92 -5.79 -17.94
CA LYS A 172 30.05 -4.85 -17.87
C LYS A 172 30.91 -5.00 -16.61
N LEU A 173 30.27 -5.27 -15.47
CA LEU A 173 30.90 -5.22 -14.14
C LEU A 173 31.13 -6.62 -13.54
N PHE A 174 30.36 -7.62 -13.96
CA PHE A 174 30.46 -8.99 -13.45
C PHE A 174 31.83 -9.59 -13.79
N ALA A 175 32.37 -10.38 -12.87
CA ALA A 175 33.70 -11.00 -12.92
C ALA A 175 34.92 -10.06 -12.86
N LYS A 176 34.74 -8.73 -12.71
CA LYS A 176 35.85 -7.80 -12.46
C LYS A 176 35.92 -7.45 -10.98
N ARG A 177 36.92 -8.00 -10.26
CA ARG A 177 37.08 -7.84 -8.81
C ARG A 177 37.12 -6.37 -8.36
N GLU A 178 37.85 -5.54 -9.09
CA GLU A 178 37.96 -4.09 -8.83
C GLU A 178 36.63 -3.33 -8.94
N LEU A 179 35.64 -3.90 -9.66
CA LEU A 179 34.35 -3.28 -9.92
C LEU A 179 33.20 -3.93 -9.14
N LEU A 180 33.49 -4.94 -8.31
CA LEU A 180 32.47 -5.67 -7.54
C LEU A 180 31.68 -4.72 -6.62
N LEU A 181 32.38 -3.81 -5.95
CA LEU A 181 31.73 -2.85 -5.05
C LEU A 181 30.80 -1.89 -5.82
N HIS A 182 31.15 -1.50 -7.05
CA HIS A 182 30.29 -0.67 -7.90
C HIS A 182 29.04 -1.47 -8.31
N PHE A 183 29.21 -2.74 -8.66
CA PHE A 183 28.11 -3.64 -9.00
C PHE A 183 27.14 -3.82 -7.83
N MET A 184 27.67 -4.06 -6.62
CA MET A 184 26.84 -4.21 -5.41
C MET A 184 26.08 -2.92 -5.08
N SER A 185 26.75 -1.77 -5.15
CA SER A 185 26.12 -0.46 -4.90
C SER A 185 25.02 -0.17 -5.93
N TYR A 186 25.27 -0.46 -7.21
CA TYR A 186 24.29 -0.27 -8.27
C TYR A 186 23.09 -1.24 -8.12
N THR A 187 23.35 -2.48 -7.72
CA THR A 187 22.30 -3.47 -7.43
C THR A 187 21.44 -3.05 -6.24
N ALA A 188 22.07 -2.59 -5.16
CA ALA A 188 21.38 -2.06 -3.98
C ALA A 188 20.50 -0.84 -4.30
N PHE A 189 20.87 -0.07 -5.32
CA PHE A 189 20.09 1.04 -5.83
C PHE A 189 18.94 0.61 -6.78
N LEU A 190 19.23 -0.28 -7.74
CA LEU A 190 18.28 -0.63 -8.81
C LEU A 190 17.17 -1.55 -8.30
N CYS A 191 17.48 -2.46 -7.38
CA CYS A 191 16.51 -3.39 -6.82
C CYS A 191 15.32 -2.69 -6.12
N PRO A 192 15.51 -1.68 -5.25
CA PRO A 192 14.40 -0.89 -4.67
C PRO A 192 13.44 -0.30 -5.71
N LEU A 193 13.98 0.19 -6.84
CA LEU A 193 13.18 0.74 -7.93
C LEU A 193 12.39 -0.33 -8.69
N PHE A 194 12.87 -1.57 -8.68
CA PHE A 194 12.21 -2.70 -9.30
C PHE A 194 11.07 -3.29 -8.44
N VAL A 195 11.13 -3.15 -7.11
CA VAL A 195 10.13 -3.71 -6.18
C VAL A 195 8.71 -3.29 -6.55
N PHE A 196 8.46 -1.99 -6.71
CA PHE A 196 7.10 -1.50 -6.98
C PHE A 196 6.52 -1.99 -8.33
N PRO A 197 7.21 -1.84 -9.48
CA PRO A 197 6.74 -2.38 -10.75
C PRO A 197 6.42 -3.88 -10.69
N VAL A 198 7.28 -4.68 -10.04
CA VAL A 198 7.06 -6.12 -9.87
C VAL A 198 5.82 -6.39 -9.04
N MET A 199 5.68 -5.75 -7.87
CA MET A 199 4.50 -5.92 -7.02
C MET A 199 3.20 -5.57 -7.78
N ASN A 200 3.21 -4.51 -8.60
CA ASN A 200 2.06 -4.12 -9.40
C ASN A 200 1.76 -5.10 -10.55
N ILE A 201 2.79 -5.60 -11.25
CA ILE A 201 2.62 -6.67 -12.26
C ILE A 201 2.03 -7.92 -11.62
N CYS A 202 2.57 -8.38 -10.49
CA CYS A 202 2.04 -9.50 -9.72
C CYS A 202 0.57 -9.30 -9.34
N SER A 203 0.20 -8.09 -8.89
CA SER A 203 -1.19 -7.74 -8.61
C SER A 203 -2.10 -7.86 -9.83
N LYS A 204 -1.66 -7.37 -10.99
CA LYS A 204 -2.43 -7.49 -12.25
C LYS A 204 -2.54 -8.92 -12.76
N VAL A 205 -1.49 -9.72 -12.61
CA VAL A 205 -1.47 -11.15 -12.96
C VAL A 205 -2.46 -11.90 -12.08
N ARG A 206 -2.44 -11.69 -10.76
CA ARG A 206 -3.41 -12.29 -9.84
C ARG A 206 -4.85 -11.92 -10.22
N SER A 207 -5.11 -10.65 -10.48
CA SER A 207 -6.44 -10.19 -10.88
C SER A 207 -6.88 -10.78 -12.23
N ALA A 208 -5.96 -11.00 -13.17
CA ALA A 208 -6.25 -11.68 -14.44
C ALA A 208 -6.60 -13.16 -14.24
N LEU A 209 -5.98 -13.80 -13.25
CA LEU A 209 -6.19 -15.20 -12.89
C LEU A 209 -7.37 -15.41 -11.92
N SER A 210 -8.19 -14.38 -11.71
CA SER A 210 -9.38 -14.42 -10.83
C SER A 210 -9.06 -14.94 -9.42
N GLY A 211 -7.96 -14.46 -8.82
CA GLY A 211 -7.63 -14.73 -7.42
C GLY A 211 -7.09 -16.13 -7.13
N ARG A 212 -6.88 -16.98 -8.15
CA ARG A 212 -6.35 -18.35 -7.97
C ARG A 212 -4.92 -18.43 -7.44
N VAL A 213 -4.18 -17.31 -7.46
CA VAL A 213 -2.77 -17.24 -7.02
C VAL A 213 -2.69 -16.65 -5.62
N LEU A 214 -1.94 -17.27 -4.73
CA LEU A 214 -1.70 -16.82 -3.34
C LEU A 214 -1.15 -15.38 -3.28
N GLY A 215 -1.67 -14.57 -2.34
CA GLY A 215 -1.16 -13.22 -2.04
C GLY A 215 -2.24 -12.18 -1.79
N LEU A 216 -2.79 -12.14 -0.57
CA LEU A 216 -3.77 -11.13 -0.13
C LEU A 216 -3.27 -9.69 -0.32
N TRP A 217 -1.95 -9.49 -0.19
CA TRP A 217 -1.28 -8.21 -0.36
C TRP A 217 -1.53 -7.55 -1.73
N ALA A 218 -1.68 -8.34 -2.79
CA ALA A 218 -1.86 -7.84 -4.15
C ALA A 218 -3.16 -7.04 -4.32
N THR A 219 -4.18 -7.34 -3.50
CA THR A 219 -5.46 -6.63 -3.49
C THR A 219 -5.29 -5.17 -3.08
N SER A 220 -4.32 -4.86 -2.21
CA SER A 220 -4.09 -3.48 -1.75
C SER A 220 -3.60 -2.55 -2.86
N LEU A 221 -2.97 -3.10 -3.90
CA LEU A 221 -2.50 -2.37 -5.09
C LEU A 221 -3.59 -2.26 -6.17
N ASN A 222 -4.80 -2.73 -5.89
CA ASN A 222 -5.93 -2.58 -6.81
C ASN A 222 -6.49 -1.15 -6.72
N ALA A 223 -6.70 -0.48 -7.87
CA ALA A 223 -7.32 0.84 -7.90
C ALA A 223 -8.68 0.90 -7.17
N ARG A 224 -9.49 -0.17 -7.21
CA ARG A 224 -10.77 -0.24 -6.46
C ARG A 224 -10.55 -0.14 -4.96
N TYR A 225 -9.56 -0.91 -4.47
CA TYR A 225 -9.19 -0.91 -3.06
C TYR A 225 -8.69 0.48 -2.64
N ILE A 226 -7.78 1.06 -3.42
CA ILE A 226 -7.22 2.39 -3.13
C ILE A 226 -8.30 3.47 -3.14
N VAL A 227 -9.16 3.52 -4.15
CA VAL A 227 -10.27 4.50 -4.20
C VAL A 227 -11.25 4.29 -3.05
N GLN A 228 -11.51 3.05 -2.63
CA GLN A 228 -12.28 2.80 -1.42
C GLN A 228 -11.59 3.34 -0.16
N ARG A 229 -10.27 3.23 -0.05
CA ARG A 229 -9.52 3.81 1.07
C ARG A 229 -9.55 5.34 1.05
N LEU A 230 -9.33 5.95 -0.11
CA LEU A 230 -9.25 7.40 -0.27
C LEU A 230 -10.56 8.13 0.09
N GLN A 231 -11.70 7.43 0.13
CA GLN A 231 -12.97 8.01 0.57
C GLN A 231 -12.91 8.59 1.99
N TYR A 232 -12.16 7.95 2.88
CA TYR A 232 -12.08 8.35 4.29
C TYR A 232 -11.31 9.66 4.47
N LEU A 233 -10.64 10.15 3.41
CA LEU A 233 -9.87 11.39 3.43
C LEU A 233 -10.70 12.61 2.99
N ASP A 234 -11.93 12.41 2.48
CA ASP A 234 -12.82 13.47 1.96
C ASP A 234 -12.10 14.48 1.05
N LEU A 235 -11.35 13.93 0.07
CA LEU A 235 -10.44 14.69 -0.82
C LEU A 235 -11.12 15.82 -1.60
N SER A 236 -12.43 15.73 -1.82
CA SER A 236 -13.22 16.73 -2.51
C SER A 236 -13.34 18.03 -1.71
N LYS A 237 -13.41 17.95 -0.38
CA LYS A 237 -13.56 19.13 0.50
C LYS A 237 -12.21 19.62 1.03
N ASP A 238 -11.40 18.70 1.54
CA ASP A 238 -10.17 19.04 2.26
C ASP A 238 -8.93 19.10 1.34
N GLY A 239 -9.07 18.59 0.10
CA GLY A 239 -7.97 18.45 -0.83
C GLY A 239 -6.99 17.35 -0.43
N LEU A 240 -5.73 17.48 -0.87
CA LEU A 240 -4.68 16.50 -0.59
C LEU A 240 -4.12 16.66 0.83
N PRO A 241 -4.14 15.59 1.66
CA PRO A 241 -3.56 15.64 2.99
C PRO A 241 -2.04 15.72 2.91
N SER A 242 -1.46 16.45 3.87
CA SER A 242 -0.01 16.61 4.04
C SER A 242 0.73 16.97 2.74
N LYS A 243 0.37 18.11 2.14
CA LYS A 243 0.98 18.64 0.91
C LYS A 243 2.53 18.69 0.98
N TRP A 244 3.09 18.97 2.16
CA TRP A 244 4.54 18.93 2.37
C TRP A 244 5.14 17.55 2.14
N PHE A 245 4.49 16.50 2.63
CA PHE A 245 4.96 15.12 2.40
C PHE A 245 4.87 14.74 0.93
N LEU A 246 3.81 15.17 0.22
CA LEU A 246 3.71 15.02 -1.23
C LEU A 246 4.88 15.70 -1.96
N VAL A 247 5.19 16.95 -1.60
CA VAL A 247 6.31 17.68 -2.20
C VAL A 247 7.62 16.92 -1.99
N ILE A 248 7.87 16.40 -0.79
CA ILE A 248 9.06 15.60 -0.49
C ILE A 248 9.10 14.33 -1.36
N CYS A 249 7.99 13.59 -1.45
CA CYS A 249 7.89 12.37 -2.25
C CYS A 249 8.07 12.59 -3.75
N LEU A 250 7.86 13.80 -4.27
CA LEU A 250 8.01 14.11 -5.69
C LEU A 250 9.35 14.79 -5.99
N VAL A 251 9.75 15.75 -5.17
CA VAL A 251 10.94 16.58 -5.40
C VAL A 251 12.21 15.82 -5.06
N TRP A 252 12.26 15.07 -3.96
CA TRP A 252 13.48 14.35 -3.57
C TRP A 252 13.93 13.35 -4.64
N PRO A 253 13.06 12.46 -5.18
CA PRO A 253 13.47 11.56 -6.26
C PRO A 253 13.94 12.30 -7.53
N ILE A 254 13.31 13.42 -7.88
CA ILE A 254 13.75 14.26 -9.02
C ILE A 254 15.14 14.86 -8.75
N CYS A 255 15.41 15.32 -7.52
CA CYS A 255 16.72 15.82 -7.12
C CYS A 255 17.79 14.72 -7.20
N CYS A 256 17.51 13.50 -6.75
CA CYS A 256 18.42 12.36 -6.90
C CYS A 256 18.71 12.05 -8.38
N SER A 257 17.66 11.94 -9.19
CA SER A 257 17.77 11.70 -10.64
C SER A 257 18.59 12.77 -11.37
N THR A 258 18.32 14.04 -11.09
CA THR A 258 19.02 15.17 -11.71
C THR A 258 20.48 15.22 -11.29
N TYR A 259 20.79 14.93 -10.02
CA TYR A 259 22.15 14.86 -9.53
C TYR A 259 22.94 13.70 -10.17
N ARG A 260 22.29 12.54 -10.37
CA ARG A 260 22.86 11.42 -11.12
C ARG A 260 23.14 11.75 -12.58
N ALA A 261 22.20 12.42 -13.24
CA ALA A 261 22.41 12.90 -14.60
C ALA A 261 23.60 13.86 -14.68
N TYR A 262 23.71 14.80 -13.71
CA TYR A 262 24.86 15.69 -13.60
C TYR A 262 26.18 14.91 -13.47
N ILE A 263 26.28 13.92 -12.58
CA ILE A 263 27.49 13.10 -12.44
C ILE A 263 27.82 12.36 -13.74
N THR A 264 26.82 11.79 -14.40
CA THR A 264 27.00 10.99 -15.62
C THR A 264 27.48 11.84 -16.81
N PHE A 265 26.87 13.02 -17.01
CA PHE A 265 27.17 13.87 -18.16
C PHE A 265 28.32 14.85 -17.91
N ALA A 266 28.34 15.52 -16.75
CA ALA A 266 29.30 16.58 -16.49
C ALA A 266 30.65 16.05 -15.98
N LEU A 267 30.66 15.01 -15.15
CA LEU A 267 31.90 14.49 -14.57
C LEU A 267 32.52 13.37 -15.42
N LYS A 268 31.71 12.40 -15.87
CA LYS A 268 32.22 11.26 -16.66
C LYS A 268 32.30 11.53 -18.16
N GLY A 269 31.63 12.57 -18.67
CA GLY A 269 31.64 12.92 -20.09
C GLY A 269 30.95 11.88 -20.99
N TYR A 270 30.10 11.00 -20.45
CA TYR A 270 29.43 9.97 -21.24
C TYR A 270 28.27 10.54 -22.04
N LEU A 271 28.48 10.72 -23.35
CA LEU A 271 27.46 11.23 -24.29
C LEU A 271 26.70 10.12 -25.04
N ASP A 272 26.99 8.86 -24.74
CA ASP A 272 26.37 7.73 -25.42
C ASP A 272 24.85 7.65 -25.15
N ILE A 273 24.11 7.15 -26.14
CA ILE A 273 22.64 7.03 -26.09
C ILE A 273 22.22 6.11 -24.95
N ALA A 274 22.97 5.04 -24.68
CA ALA A 274 22.67 4.11 -23.59
C ALA A 274 22.65 4.80 -22.21
N HIS A 275 23.62 5.68 -21.94
CA HIS A 275 23.70 6.39 -20.66
C HIS A 275 22.56 7.41 -20.50
N ARG A 276 22.14 8.04 -21.60
CA ARG A 276 20.95 8.92 -21.61
C ARG A 276 19.66 8.16 -21.32
N LEU A 277 19.50 6.98 -21.94
CA LEU A 277 18.35 6.12 -21.69
C LEU A 277 18.32 5.65 -20.23
N ASN A 278 19.47 5.29 -19.66
CA ASN A 278 19.59 4.87 -18.26
C ASN A 278 19.15 5.99 -17.31
N CYS A 279 19.72 7.19 -17.43
CA CYS A 279 19.35 8.33 -16.57
C CYS A 279 17.85 8.65 -16.66
N LEU A 280 17.27 8.60 -17.86
CA LEU A 280 15.84 8.80 -18.05
C LEU A 280 15.00 7.71 -17.38
N THR A 281 15.38 6.44 -17.58
CA THR A 281 14.71 5.28 -17.00
C THR A 281 14.71 5.37 -15.48
N VAL A 282 15.88 5.63 -14.89
CA VAL A 282 16.05 5.82 -13.45
C VAL A 282 15.20 6.98 -12.94
N GLY A 283 15.19 8.12 -13.62
CA GLY A 283 14.37 9.25 -13.20
C GLY A 283 12.87 8.95 -13.22
N ILE A 284 12.39 8.22 -14.23
CA ILE A 284 10.98 7.80 -14.30
C ILE A 284 10.66 6.82 -13.16
N THR A 285 11.53 5.86 -12.89
CA THR A 285 11.28 4.83 -11.85
C THR A 285 11.37 5.41 -10.44
N GLU A 286 12.32 6.30 -10.17
CA GLU A 286 12.42 7.07 -8.92
C GLU A 286 11.16 7.91 -8.69
N PHE A 287 10.68 8.59 -9.73
CA PHE A 287 9.44 9.37 -9.65
C PHE A 287 8.21 8.48 -9.39
N MET A 288 8.11 7.35 -10.08
CA MET A 288 7.04 6.35 -9.85
C MET A 288 7.10 5.78 -8.43
N TRP A 289 8.30 5.49 -7.93
CA TRP A 289 8.51 5.02 -6.56
C TRP A 289 8.06 6.07 -5.53
N GLY A 290 8.43 7.35 -5.72
CA GLY A 290 7.98 8.44 -4.86
C GLY A 290 6.45 8.59 -4.84
N CYS A 291 5.81 8.47 -6.00
CA CYS A 291 4.35 8.43 -6.12
C CYS A 291 3.74 7.24 -5.35
N PHE A 292 4.34 6.06 -5.44
CA PHE A 292 3.89 4.87 -4.72
C PHE A 292 4.01 5.03 -3.20
N VAL A 293 5.12 5.58 -2.71
CA VAL A 293 5.32 5.88 -1.28
C VAL A 293 4.24 6.83 -0.75
N TYR A 294 3.86 7.84 -1.55
CA TYR A 294 2.75 8.72 -1.17
C TYR A 294 1.40 7.98 -1.10
N ILE A 295 1.14 7.01 -1.99
CA ILE A 295 -0.07 6.17 -1.91
C ILE A 295 -0.09 5.34 -0.62
N LEU A 296 1.05 4.75 -0.21
CA LEU A 296 1.15 4.04 1.07
C LEU A 296 0.80 4.95 2.26
N PHE A 297 1.30 6.19 2.24
CA PHE A 297 0.96 7.21 3.24
C PHE A 297 -0.54 7.52 3.29
N LEU A 298 -1.18 7.70 2.13
CA LEU A 298 -2.63 7.94 2.06
C LEU A 298 -3.44 6.76 2.59
N MET A 299 -3.03 5.53 2.25
CA MET A 299 -3.67 4.31 2.76
C MET A 299 -3.54 4.22 4.28
N ARG A 300 -2.35 4.47 4.85
CA ARG A 300 -2.15 4.53 6.30
C ARG A 300 -3.08 5.54 6.97
N LEU A 301 -3.13 6.77 6.45
CA LEU A 301 -3.97 7.83 7.01
C LEU A 301 -5.46 7.47 6.93
N SER A 302 -5.88 6.82 5.84
CA SER A 302 -7.25 6.33 5.72
C SER A 302 -7.62 5.31 6.80
N PHE A 303 -6.70 4.43 7.19
CA PHE A 303 -6.92 3.47 8.26
C PHE A 303 -6.97 4.13 9.63
N GLN A 304 -6.12 5.12 9.90
CA GLN A 304 -6.19 5.90 11.14
C GLN A 304 -7.59 6.48 11.34
N ILE A 305 -8.11 7.16 10.32
CA ILE A 305 -9.45 7.77 10.36
C ILE A 305 -10.54 6.68 10.46
N GLN A 306 -10.45 5.61 9.67
CA GLN A 306 -11.47 4.55 9.71
C GLN A 306 -11.51 3.87 11.08
N LEU A 307 -10.37 3.61 11.72
CA LEU A 307 -10.30 3.00 13.04
C LEU A 307 -10.96 3.89 14.10
N GLU A 308 -10.72 5.20 14.07
CA GLU A 308 -11.39 6.17 14.96
C GLU A 308 -12.91 6.18 14.76
N LEU A 309 -13.38 6.19 13.51
CA LEU A 309 -14.82 6.12 13.21
C LEU A 309 -15.46 4.82 13.71
N VAL A 310 -14.75 3.70 13.58
CA VAL A 310 -15.23 2.40 14.08
C VAL A 310 -15.25 2.37 15.61
N LEU A 311 -14.29 2.99 16.30
CA LEU A 311 -14.33 3.13 17.77
C LEU A 311 -15.59 3.86 18.22
N ASP A 312 -15.88 5.01 17.60
CA ASP A 312 -17.09 5.78 17.87
C ASP A 312 -18.37 4.99 17.57
N PHE A 313 -18.36 4.18 16.51
CA PHE A 313 -19.47 3.33 16.15
C PHE A 313 -19.72 2.22 17.17
N ILE A 314 -18.67 1.51 17.59
CA ILE A 314 -18.78 0.45 18.60
C ILE A 314 -19.38 1.02 19.90
N LYS A 315 -18.95 2.22 20.29
CA LYS A 315 -19.48 2.91 21.47
C LYS A 315 -20.96 3.30 21.31
N LYS A 316 -21.37 3.76 20.13
CA LYS A 316 -22.77 4.13 19.85
C LYS A 316 -23.69 2.92 19.75
N CYS A 317 -23.19 1.78 19.30
CA CYS A 317 -23.93 0.54 19.12
C CYS A 317 -23.69 -0.47 20.26
N GLU A 318 -23.37 0.03 21.46
CA GLU A 318 -23.27 -0.81 22.66
C GLU A 318 -24.53 -1.67 22.84
N GLY A 319 -24.33 -2.98 22.95
CA GLY A 319 -25.41 -3.98 23.07
C GLY A 319 -25.74 -4.75 21.80
N ASP A 320 -25.39 -4.25 20.61
CA ASP A 320 -25.54 -4.97 19.33
C ASP A 320 -24.21 -5.61 18.90
N GLU A 321 -23.92 -6.77 19.48
CA GLU A 321 -22.66 -7.52 19.27
C GLU A 321 -22.47 -7.91 17.79
N ASP A 322 -23.52 -8.43 17.16
CA ASP A 322 -23.45 -8.96 15.79
C ASP A 322 -23.23 -7.85 14.75
N LEU A 323 -23.83 -6.67 14.97
CA LEU A 323 -23.58 -5.51 14.11
C LEU A 323 -22.13 -5.04 14.22
N CYS A 324 -21.62 -4.88 15.44
CA CYS A 324 -20.24 -4.44 15.67
C CYS A 324 -19.23 -5.44 15.10
N GLN A 325 -19.42 -6.73 15.32
CA GLN A 325 -18.55 -7.77 14.79
C GLN A 325 -18.52 -7.78 13.25
N ARG A 326 -19.66 -7.53 12.58
CA ARG A 326 -19.70 -7.46 11.10
C ARG A 326 -18.87 -6.30 10.56
N VAL A 327 -18.96 -5.12 11.19
CA VAL A 327 -18.17 -3.94 10.80
C VAL A 327 -16.68 -4.18 11.04
N VAL A 328 -16.32 -4.66 12.23
CA VAL A 328 -14.92 -4.95 12.59
C VAL A 328 -14.34 -6.03 11.67
N ARG A 329 -15.08 -7.10 11.37
CA ARG A 329 -14.58 -8.16 10.47
C ARG A 329 -14.23 -7.63 9.09
N ARG A 330 -15.05 -6.71 8.53
CA ARG A 330 -14.73 -6.08 7.24
C ARG A 330 -13.47 -5.23 7.34
N LEU A 331 -13.37 -4.41 8.38
CA LEU A 331 -12.18 -3.60 8.67
C LEU A 331 -10.92 -4.48 8.78
N THR A 332 -10.98 -5.60 9.49
CA THR A 332 -9.82 -6.47 9.67
C THR A 332 -9.35 -7.11 8.36
N VAL A 333 -10.27 -7.54 7.49
CA VAL A 333 -9.90 -8.07 6.16
C VAL A 333 -9.18 -7.01 5.33
N ASP A 334 -9.73 -5.80 5.31
CA ASP A 334 -9.12 -4.70 4.56
C ASP A 334 -7.75 -4.33 5.14
N PHE A 335 -7.64 -4.25 6.47
CA PHE A 335 -6.40 -3.95 7.17
C PHE A 335 -5.34 -5.03 6.93
N ARG A 336 -5.71 -6.31 6.94
CA ARG A 336 -4.80 -7.43 6.66
C ARG A 336 -4.19 -7.33 5.26
N CYS A 337 -5.00 -6.99 4.24
CA CYS A 337 -4.48 -6.80 2.88
C CYS A 337 -3.41 -5.70 2.81
N PHE A 338 -3.64 -4.58 3.51
CA PHE A 338 -2.67 -3.48 3.57
C PHE A 338 -1.43 -3.86 4.38
N ARG A 339 -1.61 -4.49 5.55
CA ARG A 339 -0.53 -4.98 6.41
C ARG A 339 0.38 -5.94 5.66
N ASP A 340 -0.17 -6.93 4.95
CA ASP A 340 0.61 -7.90 4.19
C ASP A 340 1.38 -7.22 3.05
N CYS A 341 0.79 -6.21 2.40
CA CYS A 341 1.49 -5.41 1.38
C CYS A 341 2.66 -4.62 1.95
N VAL A 342 2.45 -3.96 3.09
CA VAL A 342 3.53 -3.23 3.78
C VAL A 342 4.61 -4.21 4.24
N ALA A 343 4.25 -5.37 4.77
CA ALA A 343 5.19 -6.39 5.18
C ALA A 343 6.06 -6.88 4.01
N VAL A 344 5.46 -7.21 2.86
CA VAL A 344 6.20 -7.60 1.65
C VAL A 344 7.11 -6.47 1.16
N TYR A 345 6.59 -5.25 1.10
CA TYR A 345 7.37 -4.08 0.67
C TYR A 345 8.56 -3.83 1.59
N MET A 346 8.36 -3.75 2.90
CA MET A 346 9.42 -3.52 3.87
C MET A 346 10.42 -4.68 3.93
N ALA A 347 9.94 -5.92 3.75
CA ALA A 347 10.79 -7.08 3.72
C ALA A 347 11.77 -7.08 2.53
N MET A 348 11.37 -6.49 1.41
CA MET A 348 12.27 -6.29 0.27
C MET A 348 13.14 -5.04 0.45
N MET A 349 12.60 -3.94 0.97
CA MET A 349 13.31 -2.66 1.05
C MET A 349 14.41 -2.62 2.11
N ILE A 350 14.18 -3.18 3.31
CA ILE A 350 15.15 -3.10 4.42
C ILE A 350 16.48 -3.77 4.05
N PRO A 351 16.53 -5.01 3.55
CA PRO A 351 17.78 -5.65 3.18
C PRO A 351 18.55 -4.88 2.10
N LEU A 352 17.84 -4.31 1.13
CA LEU A 352 18.45 -3.53 0.05
C LEU A 352 19.04 -2.21 0.57
N CYS A 353 18.36 -1.53 1.50
CA CYS A 353 18.89 -0.34 2.16
C CYS A 353 20.13 -0.68 3.01
N VAL A 354 20.12 -1.81 3.72
CA VAL A 354 21.29 -2.27 4.49
C VAL A 354 22.46 -2.56 3.56
N LEU A 355 22.24 -3.26 2.46
CA LEU A 355 23.26 -3.52 1.44
C LEU A 355 23.83 -2.20 0.86
N GLY A 356 22.96 -1.23 0.56
CA GLY A 356 23.35 0.09 0.07
C GLY A 356 24.19 0.88 1.09
N ALA A 357 23.79 0.85 2.37
CA ALA A 357 24.55 1.51 3.43
C ALA A 357 25.92 0.84 3.65
N SER A 358 25.97 -0.50 3.73
CA SER A 358 27.22 -1.24 3.90
C SER A 358 28.19 -1.01 2.74
N THR A 359 27.70 -1.06 1.49
CA THR A 359 28.52 -0.77 0.31
C THR A 359 29.06 0.67 0.32
N SER A 360 28.23 1.65 0.69
CA SER A 360 28.63 3.07 0.77
C SER A 360 29.68 3.33 1.86
N ILE A 361 29.54 2.70 3.02
CA ILE A 361 30.52 2.81 4.11
C ILE A 361 31.87 2.26 3.66
N THR A 362 31.89 1.07 3.06
CA THR A 362 33.12 0.48 2.54
C THR A 362 33.72 1.33 1.42
N TRP A 363 32.90 1.90 0.54
CA TRP A 363 33.33 2.82 -0.50
C TRP A 363 34.07 4.02 0.10
N GLN A 364 33.49 4.61 1.14
CA GLN A 364 34.07 5.76 1.84
C GLN A 364 35.44 5.42 2.46
N TYR A 365 35.56 4.24 3.10
CA TYR A 365 36.85 3.78 3.64
C TYR A 365 37.91 3.60 2.54
N LEU A 366 37.54 3.04 1.39
CA LEU A 366 38.47 2.87 0.27
C LEU A 366 38.94 4.20 -0.32
N ILE A 367 38.03 5.17 -0.49
CA ILE A 367 38.39 6.53 -0.92
C ILE A 367 39.39 7.16 0.06
N LEU A 368 39.10 7.12 1.36
CA LEU A 368 39.97 7.69 2.40
C LEU A 368 41.36 7.06 2.38
N ALA A 369 41.45 5.73 2.19
CA ALA A 369 42.73 5.03 2.09
C ALA A 369 43.54 5.38 0.82
N HIS A 370 42.88 5.79 -0.27
CA HIS A 370 43.54 6.19 -1.53
C HIS A 370 43.96 7.67 -1.56
N ILE A 371 43.27 8.54 -0.82
CA ILE A 371 43.63 9.97 -0.72
C ILE A 371 45.04 10.15 -0.16
N ASP A 372 45.48 9.26 0.73
CA ASP A 372 46.79 9.31 1.37
C ASP A 372 47.96 8.90 0.45
N LYS A 373 47.67 8.37 -0.75
CA LYS A 373 48.66 7.76 -1.67
C LYS A 373 48.84 8.48 -3.02
N ASP A 374 48.61 9.79 -3.06
CA ASP A 374 48.84 10.65 -4.24
C ASP A 374 47.88 10.38 -5.41
N CYS A 375 46.62 10.77 -5.24
CA CYS A 375 45.59 10.60 -6.26
C CYS A 375 45.37 11.87 -7.11
N SER A 376 45.18 11.70 -8.43
CA SER A 376 44.78 12.80 -9.33
C SER A 376 43.50 13.49 -8.82
N SER A 377 43.49 14.83 -8.80
CA SER A 377 42.41 15.62 -8.20
C SER A 377 41.03 15.31 -8.81
N LEU A 378 40.97 14.99 -10.11
CA LEU A 378 39.71 14.73 -10.82
C LEU A 378 39.06 13.39 -10.46
N TRP A 379 39.86 12.32 -10.30
CA TRP A 379 39.35 11.00 -9.91
C TRP A 379 38.74 11.06 -8.50
N CYS A 380 39.46 11.65 -7.56
CA CYS A 380 38.99 11.77 -6.18
C CYS A 380 37.69 12.59 -6.08
N VAL A 381 37.57 13.67 -6.87
CA VAL A 381 36.34 14.46 -6.94
C VAL A 381 35.19 13.63 -7.51
N THR A 382 35.43 12.85 -8.56
CA THR A 382 34.40 12.02 -9.20
C THR A 382 33.89 10.94 -8.26
N GLU A 383 34.79 10.17 -7.64
CA GLU A 383 34.44 9.10 -6.71
C GLU A 383 33.73 9.62 -5.45
N ARG A 384 34.14 10.78 -4.92
CA ARG A 384 33.45 11.43 -3.80
C ARG A 384 32.01 11.81 -4.18
N ASN A 385 31.80 12.37 -5.37
CA ASN A 385 30.45 12.73 -5.83
C ASN A 385 29.56 11.51 -6.05
N ILE A 386 30.12 10.40 -6.56
CA ILE A 386 29.42 9.11 -6.68
C ILE A 386 29.00 8.60 -5.30
N ASN A 387 29.91 8.63 -4.31
CA ASN A 387 29.57 8.20 -2.96
C ASN A 387 28.46 9.06 -2.33
N ILE A 388 28.50 10.39 -2.53
CA ILE A 388 27.43 11.30 -2.09
C ILE A 388 26.09 10.93 -2.74
N MET A 389 26.09 10.63 -4.04
CA MET A 389 24.89 10.20 -4.77
C MET A 389 24.31 8.91 -4.17
N ILE A 390 25.14 7.90 -3.92
CA ILE A 390 24.66 6.64 -3.32
C ILE A 390 24.06 6.90 -1.93
N TRP A 391 24.69 7.75 -1.11
CA TRP A 391 24.14 8.12 0.19
C TRP A 391 22.79 8.84 0.08
N MET A 392 22.62 9.75 -0.89
CA MET A 392 21.33 10.41 -1.13
C MET A 392 20.23 9.40 -1.46
N ASP A 393 20.53 8.40 -2.29
CA ASP A 393 19.58 7.35 -2.66
C ASP A 393 19.26 6.44 -1.46
N VAL A 394 20.28 6.00 -0.72
CA VAL A 394 20.10 5.19 0.49
C VAL A 394 19.28 5.94 1.54
N LEU A 395 19.55 7.23 1.77
CA LEU A 395 18.79 8.07 2.70
C LEU A 395 17.34 8.24 2.22
N MET A 396 17.13 8.45 0.92
CA MET A 396 15.79 8.56 0.35
C MET A 396 14.99 7.27 0.57
N PHE A 397 15.53 6.11 0.20
CA PHE A 397 14.85 4.82 0.34
C PHE A 397 14.62 4.42 1.80
N SER A 398 15.60 4.65 2.67
CA SER A 398 15.52 4.28 4.09
C SER A 398 14.65 5.22 4.92
N SER A 399 14.44 6.46 4.50
CA SER A 399 13.62 7.43 5.25
C SER A 399 12.17 7.48 4.76
N LEU A 400 11.92 7.65 3.46
CA LEU A 400 10.57 7.95 2.96
C LEU A 400 9.60 6.77 3.12
N GLY A 401 10.08 5.54 2.93
CA GLY A 401 9.26 4.33 3.13
C GLY A 401 8.75 4.23 4.58
N PRO A 402 9.63 4.17 5.59
CA PRO A 402 9.22 4.15 6.99
C PRO A 402 8.39 5.37 7.41
N LEU A 403 8.71 6.57 6.92
CA LEU A 403 7.91 7.78 7.21
C LEU A 403 6.48 7.69 6.65
N ALA A 404 6.31 7.14 5.44
CA ALA A 404 5.00 6.91 4.85
C ALA A 404 4.17 5.90 5.64
N ILE A 405 4.80 4.86 6.18
CA ILE A 405 4.17 3.78 6.97
C ILE A 405 3.97 4.17 8.44
N GLY A 406 4.79 5.08 8.96
CA GLY A 406 4.81 5.47 10.38
C GLY A 406 5.66 4.55 11.26
N GLY A 407 6.63 3.86 10.66
CA GLY A 407 7.45 2.83 11.28
C GLY A 407 7.90 1.76 10.28
N PHE A 408 8.31 0.60 10.78
CA PHE A 408 8.67 -0.56 9.94
C PHE A 408 7.51 -1.53 9.73
N ASN A 409 6.47 -1.44 10.57
CA ASN A 409 5.22 -2.18 10.47
C ASN A 409 4.03 -1.23 10.69
N VAL A 410 2.84 -1.71 10.34
CA VAL A 410 1.57 -0.99 10.59
C VAL A 410 0.82 -1.54 11.80
N ASP A 411 1.37 -2.54 12.49
CA ASP A 411 0.69 -3.23 13.59
C ASP A 411 0.31 -2.27 14.72
N TYR A 412 1.11 -1.22 14.94
CA TYR A 412 0.80 -0.16 15.91
C TYR A 412 -0.59 0.46 15.72
N LEU A 413 -1.11 0.53 14.48
CA LEU A 413 -2.47 1.03 14.23
C LEU A 413 -3.53 0.11 14.84
N TRP A 414 -3.33 -1.20 14.68
CA TRP A 414 -4.24 -2.22 15.19
C TRP A 414 -4.11 -2.37 16.70
N GLU A 415 -2.90 -2.37 17.23
CA GLU A 415 -2.62 -2.39 18.67
C GLU A 415 -3.26 -1.17 19.37
N ASN A 416 -3.07 0.04 18.81
CA ASN A 416 -3.71 1.25 19.35
C ASN A 416 -5.24 1.15 19.31
N PHE A 417 -5.81 0.59 18.24
CA PHE A 417 -7.25 0.36 18.15
C PHE A 417 -7.74 -0.62 19.23
N GLN A 418 -7.06 -1.77 19.40
CA GLN A 418 -7.38 -2.74 20.45
C GLN A 418 -7.26 -2.13 21.85
N LEU A 419 -6.22 -1.32 22.11
CA LEU A 419 -6.03 -0.62 23.37
C LEU A 419 -7.18 0.35 23.64
N HIS A 420 -7.60 1.16 22.66
CA HIS A 420 -8.75 2.05 22.82
C HIS A 420 -10.05 1.28 23.10
N VAL A 421 -10.29 0.14 22.43
CA VAL A 421 -11.43 -0.73 22.75
C VAL A 421 -11.37 -1.25 24.19
N LYS A 422 -10.17 -1.61 24.68
CA LYS A 422 -9.96 -2.04 26.08
C LYS A 422 -10.20 -0.89 27.09
N PHE A 423 -9.85 0.35 26.74
CA PHE A 423 -10.09 1.50 27.61
C PHE A 423 -11.54 1.99 27.62
N MET A 424 -12.30 1.76 26.55
CA MET A 424 -13.72 2.15 26.48
C MET A 424 -14.67 1.21 27.23
N GLN A 425 -14.16 0.16 27.88
CA GLN A 425 -14.98 -0.83 28.57
C GLN A 425 -15.83 -0.22 29.67
N ASN A 426 -17.15 -0.36 29.53
CA ASN A 426 -18.11 0.02 30.55
C ASN A 426 -18.53 -1.20 31.39
N LYS A 427 -18.66 -1.03 32.71
CA LYS A 427 -19.11 -2.08 33.65
C LYS A 427 -20.54 -2.55 33.32
N ILE A 428 -21.40 -1.68 32.80
CA ILE A 428 -22.80 -2.00 32.47
C ILE A 428 -22.87 -3.05 31.34
N HIS A 429 -22.03 -2.90 30.30
CA HIS A 429 -22.01 -3.76 29.13
C HIS A 429 -20.79 -4.69 29.08
N GLN A 430 -20.28 -5.12 30.24
CA GLN A 430 -19.02 -5.87 30.32
C GLN A 430 -19.01 -7.15 29.45
N LYS A 431 -20.15 -7.85 29.34
CA LYS A 431 -20.26 -9.05 28.47
C LYS A 431 -20.07 -8.74 26.98
N PHE A 432 -20.65 -7.64 26.50
CA PHE A 432 -20.50 -7.16 25.12
C PHE A 432 -19.03 -6.82 24.84
N TRP A 433 -18.42 -5.99 25.70
CA TRP A 433 -17.04 -5.55 25.53
C TRP A 433 -16.05 -6.72 25.58
N ASN A 434 -16.23 -7.66 26.51
CA ASN A 434 -15.38 -8.85 26.61
C ASN A 434 -15.44 -9.72 25.35
N LYS A 435 -16.60 -9.82 24.69
CA LYS A 435 -16.72 -10.57 23.44
C LYS A 435 -16.07 -9.84 22.27
N ILE A 436 -16.23 -8.52 22.17
CA ILE A 436 -15.55 -7.73 21.13
C ILE A 436 -14.03 -7.81 21.30
N VAL A 437 -13.51 -7.66 22.52
CA VAL A 437 -12.06 -7.80 22.79
C VAL A 437 -11.58 -9.21 22.44
N ARG A 438 -12.27 -10.27 22.87
CA ARG A 438 -11.92 -11.64 22.48
C ARG A 438 -11.95 -11.86 20.97
N PHE A 439 -12.89 -11.23 20.27
CA PHE A 439 -12.94 -11.28 18.81
C PHE A 439 -11.72 -10.60 18.19
N LEU A 440 -11.32 -9.42 18.68
CA LEU A 440 -10.13 -8.70 18.21
C LEU A 440 -8.84 -9.47 18.48
N GLU A 441 -8.69 -10.06 19.67
CA GLU A 441 -7.53 -10.87 20.05
C GLU A 441 -7.44 -12.16 19.22
N ARG A 442 -8.59 -12.80 18.92
CA ARG A 442 -8.61 -13.99 18.05
C ARG A 442 -8.24 -13.68 16.60
N THR A 443 -8.50 -12.46 16.13
CA THR A 443 -8.24 -12.07 14.73
C THR A 443 -6.81 -11.56 14.53
N GLU A 444 -6.04 -11.46 15.61
CA GLU A 444 -4.63 -11.10 15.60
C GLU A 444 -3.78 -12.28 15.11
N ASP A 445 -3.68 -12.43 13.80
CA ASP A 445 -2.69 -13.35 13.22
C ASP A 445 -1.31 -12.72 13.38
N GLN A 446 -0.40 -13.46 14.04
CA GLN A 446 1.01 -13.13 14.10
C GLN A 446 1.57 -13.16 12.68
N VAL A 447 1.92 -11.98 12.16
CA VAL A 447 2.76 -11.89 10.98
C VAL A 447 4.15 -12.37 11.41
N PRO A 448 4.84 -13.21 10.63
CA PRO A 448 6.22 -13.53 10.93
C PRO A 448 7.00 -12.22 11.06
N TYR A 449 7.52 -11.97 12.26
CA TYR A 449 8.37 -10.83 12.53
C TYR A 449 9.48 -10.80 11.47
N PHE A 450 9.75 -9.61 10.94
CA PHE A 450 10.89 -9.41 10.06
C PHE A 450 12.13 -9.90 10.78
N SER A 451 12.65 -11.03 10.34
CA SER A 451 13.63 -11.74 11.14
C SER A 451 14.96 -11.03 10.96
N PHE A 452 15.58 -10.66 12.06
CA PHE A 452 16.96 -10.15 12.12
C PHE A 452 17.93 -11.01 11.27
N THR A 453 17.58 -12.29 11.06
CA THR A 453 18.25 -13.23 10.16
C THR A 453 18.31 -12.77 8.71
N THR A 454 17.33 -12.03 8.17
CA THR A 454 17.38 -11.51 6.79
C THR A 454 18.40 -10.39 6.68
N ILE A 455 18.44 -9.49 7.67
CA ILE A 455 19.44 -8.42 7.75
C ILE A 455 20.84 -9.05 7.88
N LEU A 456 21.00 -9.97 8.83
CA LEU A 456 22.24 -10.70 9.03
C LEU A 456 22.63 -11.49 7.78
N SER A 457 21.70 -12.11 7.06
CA SER A 457 22.01 -12.86 5.84
C SER A 457 22.56 -11.96 4.74
N VAL A 458 21.99 -10.76 4.56
CA VAL A 458 22.49 -9.80 3.57
C VAL A 458 23.84 -9.23 3.98
N VAL A 459 24.02 -8.92 5.27
CA VAL A 459 25.33 -8.48 5.80
C VAL A 459 26.36 -9.59 5.66
N SER A 460 26.05 -10.83 6.05
CA SER A 460 26.95 -11.98 5.93
C SER A 460 27.30 -12.29 4.49
N LEU A 461 26.34 -12.21 3.56
CA LEU A 461 26.60 -12.35 2.13
C LEU A 461 27.55 -11.24 1.64
N TYR A 462 27.32 -10.00 2.06
CA TYR A 462 28.20 -8.88 1.75
C TYR A 462 29.61 -9.08 2.29
N MET A 463 29.73 -9.54 3.54
CA MET A 463 31.01 -9.84 4.18
C MET A 463 31.73 -10.98 3.45
N ALA A 464 31.03 -12.07 3.12
CA ALA A 464 31.61 -13.17 2.34
C ALA A 464 32.21 -12.69 1.02
N PHE A 465 31.49 -11.85 0.26
CA PHE A 465 32.01 -11.32 -1.01
C PHE A 465 33.24 -10.40 -0.88
N ASN A 466 33.43 -9.71 0.26
CA ASN A 466 34.51 -8.74 0.42
C ASN A 466 35.72 -9.28 1.21
N PHE A 467 35.54 -10.32 2.03
CA PHE A 467 36.57 -10.81 2.95
C PHE A 467 37.22 -12.15 2.56
N ASP A 468 36.68 -12.90 1.59
CA ASP A 468 37.15 -14.26 1.25
C ASP A 468 38.62 -14.34 0.76
N GLU A 469 39.26 -13.22 0.38
CA GLU A 469 40.64 -13.25 -0.13
C GLU A 469 41.62 -12.29 0.57
N LYS A 470 41.21 -11.54 1.61
CA LYS A 470 42.19 -10.77 2.42
C LYS A 470 43.04 -11.67 3.33
N ASP A 471 42.59 -12.90 3.58
CA ASP A 471 43.32 -13.87 4.40
C ASP A 471 44.32 -14.72 3.60
N ILE A 472 44.31 -14.69 2.26
CA ILE A 472 45.24 -15.48 1.45
C ILE A 472 46.63 -14.81 1.33
N ASP A 473 46.70 -13.47 1.36
CA ASP A 473 47.99 -12.75 1.29
C ASP A 473 48.71 -12.61 2.65
N ILE A 474 48.03 -12.86 3.79
CA ILE A 474 48.67 -12.74 5.12
C ILE A 474 49.52 -13.97 5.47
N THR A 475 49.40 -15.08 4.73
CA THR A 475 50.24 -16.27 4.93
C THR A 475 51.45 -16.37 4.01
N ALA A 476 51.66 -15.41 3.10
CA ALA A 476 52.80 -15.40 2.17
C ALA A 476 54.04 -14.65 2.68
N ASP A 477 53.92 -13.80 3.71
CA ASP A 477 55.03 -12.99 4.25
C ASP A 477 55.30 -13.28 5.74
N ILE A 478 55.60 -14.53 6.08
CA ILE A 478 56.40 -14.86 7.26
C ILE A 478 57.80 -15.25 6.78
N PRO A 479 58.76 -14.32 6.72
CA PRO A 479 60.16 -14.69 6.54
C PRO A 479 60.65 -15.38 7.83
N ILE A 480 61.07 -16.65 7.70
CA ILE A 480 62.04 -17.27 8.62
C ILE A 480 63.42 -16.76 8.24
#